data_AF-K2AT00-F1
#
_entry.id   AF-K2AT00-F1
#
_cell.length_a   1.000
_cell.length_b   1.000
_cell.length_c   1.000
_cell.angle_alpha   90.00
_cell.angle_beta   90.00
_cell.angle_gamma   90.00
#
_symmetry.space_group_name_H-M   'P 1'
#
loop_
_entity.id
_entity.type
_entity.pdbx_description
1 polymer ?
#
loop_
_entity_poly.entity_id
_entity_poly.type
_entity_poly.pdbx_seq_one_letter_code
_entity_poly.pdbx_strand_id
1 'polypeptide(L)'
;ELGKKYPFFGTGVETFGYSYYWVRPAAHNLTSESDFLYNKAHNEYLNFLANTGFFGLLTYLLLIVSILKLFFENWRLELDNYASPLLLGFVGILITNYFGFSVVNIALFFFLFPAIFLASSEKTKIYSRKINLDGTFWILLIGAGTIWLLLGVLRMWRADLAYTAGRSDLTEDLNAIKLNPREPLYYAQLGNIQSLIAVQIIAPQIDQLTASTPAEQRENANAYLRQFINDAEANISKAVSMNRYNLNLLKTKARTELTLGILDPKYNLEAAQTLLKITELSPTDATNFFNVGILYSQLDKIDEARMAFQKAIDLKPDYQAAKDRLGQLK
;
A
#
# COMPACT_ATOMS: atom_id res chain seq x y z
N GLU A 1 -13.14 -2.38 -14.22
CA GLU A 1 -12.53 -3.73 -14.14
C GLU A 1 -12.51 -4.35 -12.74
N LEU A 2 -11.90 -3.73 -11.72
CA LEU A 2 -11.89 -4.33 -10.35
C LEU A 2 -13.29 -4.71 -9.84
N GLY A 3 -14.24 -3.77 -9.89
CA GLY A 3 -15.62 -4.03 -9.50
C GLY A 3 -16.34 -5.10 -10.32
N LYS A 4 -15.91 -5.36 -11.56
CA LYS A 4 -16.46 -6.45 -12.37
C LYS A 4 -15.88 -7.80 -11.93
N LYS A 5 -14.58 -7.83 -11.60
CA LYS A 5 -13.87 -9.03 -11.15
C LYS A 5 -14.25 -9.43 -9.72
N TYR A 6 -14.55 -8.45 -8.85
CA TYR A 6 -14.92 -8.64 -7.45
C TYR A 6 -16.22 -7.90 -7.10
N PRO A 7 -17.37 -8.37 -7.62
CA PRO A 7 -18.60 -7.57 -7.61
C PRO A 7 -19.23 -7.38 -6.24
N PHE A 8 -19.18 -8.36 -5.35
CA PHE A 8 -19.96 -8.28 -4.09
C PHE A 8 -19.28 -7.42 -3.03
N PHE A 9 -18.01 -7.72 -2.75
CA PHE A 9 -17.25 -7.10 -1.65
C PHE A 9 -16.01 -6.30 -2.12
N GLY A 10 -15.80 -6.17 -3.43
CA GLY A 10 -14.62 -5.51 -3.97
C GLY A 10 -13.34 -6.25 -3.58
N THR A 11 -12.23 -5.52 -3.58
CA THR A 11 -10.91 -6.06 -3.19
C THR A 11 -10.60 -5.90 -1.70
N GLY A 12 -11.50 -5.30 -0.92
CA GLY A 12 -11.33 -4.95 0.48
C GLY A 12 -11.22 -3.43 0.70
N VAL A 13 -11.55 -2.98 1.90
CA VAL A 13 -11.48 -1.55 2.29
C VAL A 13 -10.03 -1.06 2.18
N GLU A 14 -9.84 0.12 1.56
CA GLU A 14 -8.52 0.75 1.37
C GLU A 14 -7.48 -0.15 0.66
N THR A 15 -7.91 -0.98 -0.28
CA THR A 15 -7.01 -1.90 -1.01
C THR A 15 -6.68 -1.48 -2.43
N PHE A 16 -7.33 -0.41 -2.94
CA PHE A 16 -7.16 0.08 -4.31
C PHE A 16 -5.68 0.27 -4.70
N GLY A 17 -4.87 0.81 -3.78
CA GLY A 17 -3.44 1.00 -3.99
C GLY A 17 -2.64 -0.26 -4.30
N TYR A 18 -3.16 -1.44 -3.96
CA TYR A 18 -2.55 -2.72 -4.27
C TYR A 18 -3.24 -3.41 -5.45
N SER A 19 -4.57 -3.34 -5.49
CA SER A 19 -5.36 -4.10 -6.45
C SER A 19 -5.45 -3.46 -7.83
N TYR A 20 -5.21 -2.14 -7.94
CA TYR A 20 -5.24 -1.43 -9.22
C TYR A 20 -4.37 -2.13 -10.30
N TYR A 21 -3.18 -2.57 -9.94
CA TYR A 21 -2.23 -3.21 -10.85
C TYR A 21 -2.72 -4.52 -11.45
N TRP A 22 -3.62 -5.22 -10.76
CA TRP A 22 -4.20 -6.48 -11.24
C TRP A 22 -5.03 -6.30 -12.52
N VAL A 23 -5.50 -5.07 -12.77
CA VAL A 23 -6.34 -4.71 -13.92
C VAL A 23 -5.89 -3.40 -14.59
N ARG A 24 -4.66 -2.94 -14.30
CA ARG A 24 -4.11 -1.73 -14.92
C ARG A 24 -4.13 -1.91 -16.44
N PRO A 25 -4.72 -0.98 -17.22
CA PRO A 25 -4.77 -1.12 -18.66
C PRO A 25 -3.37 -0.99 -19.27
N ALA A 26 -3.06 -1.78 -20.31
CA ALA A 26 -1.77 -1.73 -21.00
C ALA A 26 -1.47 -0.35 -21.61
N ALA A 27 -2.51 0.37 -22.05
CA ALA A 27 -2.38 1.74 -22.58
C ALA A 27 -1.78 2.73 -21.56
N HIS A 28 -1.83 2.43 -20.26
CA HIS A 28 -1.18 3.24 -19.23
C HIS A 28 0.35 3.29 -19.41
N ASN A 29 0.98 2.29 -20.01
CA ASN A 29 2.42 2.36 -20.27
C ASN A 29 2.83 3.51 -21.21
N LEU A 30 1.86 4.07 -21.95
CA LEU A 30 2.05 5.13 -22.93
C LEU A 30 1.83 6.54 -22.36
N THR A 31 1.47 6.66 -21.07
CA THR A 31 1.27 7.96 -20.42
C THR A 31 2.55 8.42 -19.72
N SER A 32 2.65 9.74 -19.47
CA SER A 32 3.76 10.32 -18.68
C SER A 32 3.79 9.80 -17.25
N GLU A 33 2.65 9.33 -16.75
CA GLU A 33 2.44 8.82 -15.40
C GLU A 33 2.60 7.29 -15.32
N SER A 34 3.22 6.64 -16.32
CA SER A 34 3.31 5.17 -16.38
C SER A 34 3.85 4.53 -15.11
N ASP A 35 4.69 5.27 -14.38
CA ASP A 35 5.43 4.84 -13.20
C ASP A 35 4.79 5.33 -11.88
N PHE A 36 3.64 6.02 -11.94
CA PHE A 36 2.99 6.57 -10.75
C PHE A 36 2.27 5.49 -9.94
N LEU A 37 2.26 5.67 -8.62
CA LEU A 37 1.48 4.84 -7.71
C LEU A 37 0.12 5.47 -7.43
N TYR A 38 -0.95 4.78 -7.80
CA TYR A 38 -2.32 5.24 -7.55
C TYR A 38 -2.86 4.64 -6.27
N ASN A 39 -3.23 5.46 -5.30
CA ASN A 39 -3.82 5.02 -4.05
C ASN A 39 -5.36 5.07 -4.04
N LYS A 40 -5.98 5.78 -4.99
CA LYS A 40 -7.44 5.95 -5.07
C LYS A 40 -7.91 6.17 -6.52
N ALA A 41 -9.15 5.76 -6.82
CA ALA A 41 -9.79 6.11 -8.10
C ALA A 41 -10.26 7.58 -8.11
N HIS A 42 -10.14 8.26 -9.25
CA HIS A 42 -10.65 9.64 -9.47
C HIS A 42 -12.19 9.68 -9.69
N ASN A 43 -12.91 8.85 -8.94
CA ASN A 43 -14.36 8.79 -8.90
C ASN A 43 -14.74 8.00 -7.65
N GLU A 44 -15.42 8.63 -6.70
CA GLU A 44 -15.71 8.04 -5.40
C GLU A 44 -16.61 6.80 -5.52
N TYR A 45 -17.58 6.82 -6.43
CA TYR A 45 -18.51 5.71 -6.64
C TYR A 45 -17.78 4.47 -7.19
N LEU A 46 -16.91 4.66 -8.17
CA LEU A 46 -16.05 3.60 -8.68
C LEU A 46 -15.02 3.16 -7.66
N ASN A 47 -14.55 4.07 -6.78
CA ASN A 47 -13.69 3.74 -5.66
C ASN A 47 -14.41 2.82 -4.65
N PHE A 48 -15.66 3.13 -4.28
CA PHE A 48 -16.49 2.25 -3.46
C PHE A 48 -16.71 0.91 -4.14
N LEU A 49 -17.06 0.90 -5.42
CA LEU A 49 -17.27 -0.32 -6.18
C LEU A 49 -16.00 -1.20 -6.24
N ALA A 50 -14.82 -0.60 -6.42
CA ALA A 50 -13.56 -1.32 -6.48
C ALA A 50 -13.17 -1.91 -5.11
N ASN A 51 -13.30 -1.14 -4.03
CA ASN A 51 -12.85 -1.56 -2.69
C ASN A 51 -13.88 -2.41 -1.95
N THR A 52 -15.16 -2.09 -2.06
CA THR A 52 -16.24 -2.65 -1.23
C THR A 52 -17.36 -3.30 -2.05
N GLY A 53 -17.23 -3.32 -3.38
CA GLY A 53 -18.19 -3.95 -4.28
C GLY A 53 -19.54 -3.26 -4.28
N PHE A 54 -20.54 -3.97 -4.78
CA PHE A 54 -21.94 -3.54 -4.75
C PHE A 54 -22.45 -3.38 -3.33
N PHE A 55 -21.97 -4.17 -2.37
CA PHE A 55 -22.43 -4.02 -0.99
C PHE A 55 -22.13 -2.62 -0.45
N GLY A 56 -20.86 -2.17 -0.55
CA GLY A 56 -20.50 -0.84 -0.08
C GLY A 56 -21.04 0.28 -0.98
N LEU A 57 -21.02 0.11 -2.31
CA LEU A 57 -21.58 1.11 -3.22
C LEU A 57 -23.08 1.32 -2.99
N LEU A 58 -23.87 0.24 -2.90
CA LEU A 58 -25.32 0.35 -2.68
C LEU A 58 -25.63 0.96 -1.31
N THR A 59 -24.88 0.59 -0.27
CA THR A 59 -25.02 1.23 1.06
C THR A 59 -24.75 2.72 0.99
N TYR A 60 -23.70 3.14 0.27
CA TYR A 60 -23.37 4.55 0.07
C TYR A 60 -24.45 5.30 -0.73
N LEU A 61 -24.95 4.69 -1.81
CA LEU A 61 -26.04 5.27 -2.61
C LEU A 61 -27.35 5.37 -1.82
N LEU A 62 -27.68 4.36 -1.01
CA LEU A 62 -28.85 4.39 -0.12
C LEU A 62 -28.76 5.53 0.89
N LEU A 63 -27.58 5.80 1.44
CA LEU A 63 -27.35 6.95 2.31
C LEU A 63 -27.58 8.26 1.56
N ILE A 64 -27.04 8.41 0.36
CA ILE A 64 -27.24 9.59 -0.49
C ILE A 64 -28.73 9.80 -0.79
N VAL A 65 -29.44 8.75 -1.22
CA VAL A 65 -30.87 8.82 -1.52
C VAL A 65 -31.67 9.19 -0.28
N SER A 66 -31.31 8.65 0.88
CA SER A 66 -31.97 8.97 2.15
C SER A 66 -31.78 10.45 2.53
N ILE A 67 -30.57 10.98 2.34
CA ILE A 67 -30.26 12.40 2.58
C ILE A 67 -31.01 13.30 1.58
N LEU A 68 -31.01 12.94 0.30
CA LEU A 68 -31.75 13.71 -0.71
C LEU A 68 -33.26 13.69 -0.42
N LYS A 69 -33.81 12.54 -0.08
CA LYS A 69 -35.21 12.40 0.35
C LYS A 69 -35.52 13.31 1.54
N LEU A 70 -34.63 13.32 2.54
CA LEU A 70 -34.75 14.19 3.71
C LEU A 70 -34.81 15.68 3.32
N PHE A 71 -33.93 16.13 2.42
CA PHE A 71 -33.98 17.49 1.90
C PHE A 71 -35.27 17.76 1.13
N PHE A 72 -35.69 16.88 0.22
CA PHE A 72 -36.87 17.08 -0.64
C PHE A 72 -38.19 17.06 0.15
N GLU A 73 -38.37 16.16 1.11
CA GLU A 73 -39.60 16.09 1.93
C GLU A 73 -39.81 17.34 2.79
N ASN A 74 -38.72 18.02 3.13
CA ASN A 74 -38.73 19.22 3.97
C ASN A 74 -38.37 20.48 3.18
N TRP A 75 -38.29 20.37 1.85
CA TRP A 75 -37.95 21.46 0.97
C TRP A 75 -39.10 22.47 0.90
N ARG A 76 -38.81 23.72 1.26
CA ARG A 76 -39.68 24.86 0.99
C ARG A 76 -38.84 25.93 0.32
N LEU A 77 -39.28 26.37 -0.87
CA LEU A 77 -38.72 27.50 -1.59
C LEU A 77 -39.12 28.80 -0.87
N GLU A 78 -38.44 29.07 0.25
CA GLU A 78 -38.53 30.31 1.00
C GLU A 78 -37.13 30.93 1.01
N LEU A 79 -37.01 32.21 0.64
CA LEU A 79 -35.74 32.91 0.49
C LEU A 79 -34.94 33.01 1.81
N ASP A 80 -35.62 32.91 2.96
CA ASP A 80 -35.01 32.95 4.29
C ASP A 80 -34.60 31.56 4.84
N ASN A 81 -34.75 30.50 4.03
CA ASN A 81 -34.53 29.13 4.47
C ASN A 81 -33.17 28.56 4.00
N TYR A 82 -32.31 28.20 4.97
CA TYR A 82 -31.01 27.56 4.74
C TYR A 82 -31.08 26.19 4.02
N ALA A 83 -32.27 25.61 3.87
CA ALA A 83 -32.52 24.38 3.11
C ALA A 83 -31.92 24.42 1.70
N SER A 84 -32.13 25.53 0.98
CA SER A 84 -31.76 25.63 -0.43
C SER A 84 -30.25 25.66 -0.66
N PRO A 85 -29.50 26.53 0.04
CA PRO A 85 -28.04 26.51 -0.02
C PRO A 85 -27.43 25.17 0.42
N LEU A 86 -27.97 24.52 1.46
CA LEU A 86 -27.43 23.25 1.96
C LEU A 86 -27.66 22.09 0.98
N LEU A 87 -28.82 21.98 0.33
CA LEU A 87 -29.06 20.98 -0.71
C LEU A 87 -28.16 21.22 -1.92
N LEU A 88 -28.06 22.46 -2.41
CA LEU A 88 -27.20 22.78 -3.55
C LEU A 88 -25.74 22.49 -3.23
N GLY A 89 -25.28 22.81 -2.01
CA GLY A 89 -23.97 22.42 -1.51
C GLY A 89 -23.79 20.90 -1.48
N PHE A 90 -24.77 20.15 -0.99
CA PHE A 90 -24.72 18.69 -0.95
C PHE A 90 -24.65 18.08 -2.36
N VAL A 91 -25.47 18.57 -3.30
CA VAL A 91 -25.40 18.18 -4.72
C VAL A 91 -24.03 18.51 -5.32
N GLY A 92 -23.47 19.67 -4.98
CA GLY A 92 -22.11 20.05 -5.36
C GLY A 92 -21.05 19.04 -4.89
N ILE A 93 -21.21 18.50 -3.67
CA ILE A 93 -20.33 17.43 -3.14
C ILE A 93 -20.50 16.15 -3.95
N LEU A 94 -21.73 15.75 -4.31
CA LEU A 94 -21.97 14.55 -5.13
C LEU A 94 -21.32 14.67 -6.51
N ILE A 95 -21.42 15.85 -7.14
CA ILE A 95 -20.76 16.15 -8.41
C ILE A 95 -19.23 16.08 -8.25
N THR A 96 -18.69 16.70 -7.20
CA THR A 96 -17.25 16.65 -6.89
C THR A 96 -16.77 15.21 -6.69
N ASN A 97 -17.55 14.38 -6.00
CA ASN A 97 -17.24 12.96 -5.79
C ASN A 97 -17.29 12.14 -7.09
N TYR A 98 -18.04 12.60 -8.10
CA TYR A 98 -18.07 11.95 -9.40
C TYR A 98 -16.84 12.28 -10.26
N PHE A 99 -16.44 13.55 -10.30
CA PHE A 99 -15.37 14.03 -11.19
C PHE A 99 -13.98 14.12 -10.53
N GLY A 100 -13.90 13.98 -9.21
CA GLY A 100 -12.65 14.16 -8.46
C GLY A 100 -12.49 13.17 -7.32
N PHE A 101 -11.69 13.59 -6.34
CA PHE A 101 -11.43 12.81 -5.13
C PHE A 101 -12.06 13.50 -3.92
N SER A 102 -12.61 12.70 -3.00
CA SER A 102 -12.95 13.25 -1.69
C SER A 102 -11.68 13.63 -0.94
N VAL A 103 -11.47 14.92 -0.67
CA VAL A 103 -10.51 15.38 0.35
C VAL A 103 -11.21 15.48 1.70
N VAL A 104 -10.47 15.22 2.79
CA VAL A 104 -11.03 15.15 4.15
C VAL A 104 -11.90 16.36 4.49
N ASN A 105 -11.43 17.56 4.17
CA ASN A 105 -12.15 18.81 4.46
C ASN A 105 -13.51 18.89 3.75
N ILE A 106 -13.61 18.41 2.50
CA ILE A 106 -14.87 18.41 1.73
C ILE A 106 -15.77 17.27 2.20
N ALA A 107 -15.19 16.10 2.51
CA ALA A 107 -15.93 14.93 2.98
C ALA A 107 -16.70 15.19 4.29
N LEU A 108 -16.22 16.08 5.16
CA LEU A 108 -16.94 16.48 6.36
C LEU A 108 -18.29 17.13 6.04
N PHE A 109 -18.37 17.94 4.98
CA PHE A 109 -19.62 18.61 4.60
C PHE A 109 -20.69 17.65 4.08
N PHE A 110 -20.30 16.47 3.59
CA PHE A 110 -21.24 15.40 3.25
C PHE A 110 -22.12 15.01 4.44
N PHE A 111 -21.56 15.05 5.66
CA PHE A 111 -22.29 14.76 6.90
C PHE A 111 -22.80 16.02 7.59
N LEU A 112 -22.06 17.13 7.52
CA LEU A 112 -22.44 18.37 8.21
C LEU A 112 -23.66 19.04 7.57
N PHE A 113 -23.79 19.06 6.24
CA PHE A 113 -24.95 19.70 5.60
C PHE A 113 -26.30 19.09 6.00
N PRO A 114 -26.51 17.76 5.94
CA PRO A 114 -27.76 17.18 6.45
C PRO A 114 -27.93 17.37 7.95
N ALA A 115 -26.84 17.38 8.74
CA ALA A 115 -26.91 17.62 10.18
C ALA A 115 -27.35 19.05 10.53
N ILE A 116 -26.77 20.07 9.87
CA ILE A 116 -27.17 21.48 10.02
C ILE A 116 -28.62 21.65 9.58
N PHE A 117 -29.00 21.05 8.45
CA PHE A 117 -30.37 21.07 7.96
C PHE A 117 -31.36 20.51 9.00
N LEU A 118 -31.08 19.32 9.54
CA LEU A 118 -31.88 18.69 10.59
C LEU A 118 -31.97 19.54 11.86
N ALA A 119 -30.85 20.14 12.29
CA ALA A 119 -30.80 20.99 13.48
C ALA A 119 -31.59 22.29 13.29
N SER A 120 -31.63 22.83 12.08
CA SER A 120 -32.41 24.03 11.73
C SER A 120 -33.90 23.75 11.52
N SER A 121 -34.28 22.50 11.23
CA SER A 121 -35.67 22.12 11.00
C SER A 121 -36.41 21.93 12.33
N GLU A 122 -37.28 22.89 12.68
CA GLU A 122 -38.09 22.92 13.91
C GLU A 122 -38.99 21.68 14.15
N LYS A 123 -39.14 20.79 13.16
CA LYS A 123 -40.06 19.64 13.20
C LYS A 123 -39.54 18.39 13.90
N THR A 124 -38.30 18.36 14.39
CA THR A 124 -37.82 17.17 15.10
C THR A 124 -38.36 17.15 16.53
N LYS A 125 -39.39 16.34 16.79
CA LYS A 125 -39.72 15.91 18.15
C LYS A 125 -38.48 15.22 18.71
N ILE A 126 -37.69 15.94 19.51
CA ILE A 126 -36.57 15.35 20.24
C ILE A 126 -37.19 14.39 21.25
N TYR A 127 -37.21 13.10 20.93
CA TYR A 127 -37.51 12.05 21.89
C TYR A 127 -36.32 11.96 22.86
N SER A 128 -36.21 12.92 23.77
CA SER A 128 -35.21 12.87 24.84
C SER A 128 -35.70 11.88 25.90
N ARG A 129 -35.28 10.63 25.76
CA ARG A 129 -35.29 9.75 26.93
C ARG A 129 -34.21 10.28 27.85
N LYS A 130 -34.57 10.83 29.02
CA LYS A 130 -33.59 11.15 30.08
C LYS A 130 -32.93 9.83 30.48
N ILE A 131 -31.80 9.52 29.89
CA ILE A 131 -30.95 8.44 30.36
C ILE A 131 -30.28 9.02 31.60
N ASN A 132 -30.66 8.53 32.78
CA ASN A 132 -30.14 8.98 34.06
C ASN A 132 -28.74 8.40 34.25
N LEU A 133 -27.81 8.89 33.44
CA LEU A 133 -26.41 8.51 33.42
C LEU A 133 -25.63 9.62 34.12
N ASP A 134 -24.75 9.26 35.05
CA ASP A 134 -23.79 10.20 35.61
C ASP A 134 -22.92 10.75 34.48
N GLY A 135 -23.16 12.02 34.10
CA GLY A 135 -22.45 12.68 33.00
C GLY A 135 -20.93 12.72 33.25
N THR A 136 -20.52 12.76 34.51
CA THR A 136 -19.10 12.75 34.92
C THR A 136 -18.43 11.45 34.48
N PHE A 137 -19.08 10.30 34.72
CA PHE A 137 -18.55 9.00 34.32
C PHE A 137 -18.32 8.89 32.82
N TRP A 138 -19.27 9.32 31.99
CA TRP A 138 -19.13 9.25 30.52
C TRP A 138 -18.11 10.22 29.97
N ILE A 139 -18.01 11.43 30.53
CA ILE A 139 -16.96 12.39 30.15
C ILE A 139 -15.59 11.81 30.46
N LEU A 140 -15.40 11.22 31.65
CA LEU A 140 -14.16 10.56 32.01
C LEU A 140 -13.86 9.35 31.12
N LEU A 141 -14.86 8.54 30.79
CA LEU A 141 -14.70 7.38 29.91
C LEU A 141 -14.31 7.78 28.49
N ILE A 142 -14.99 8.78 27.91
CA ILE A 142 -14.67 9.33 26.59
C ILE A 142 -13.28 9.99 26.61
N GLY A 143 -12.96 10.74 27.66
CA GLY A 143 -11.65 11.36 27.86
C GLY A 143 -10.53 10.33 27.92
N ALA A 144 -10.69 9.29 28.74
CA ALA A 144 -9.74 8.19 28.84
C ALA A 144 -9.60 7.42 27.51
N GLY A 145 -10.73 7.15 26.84
CA GLY A 145 -10.72 6.53 25.51
C GLY A 145 -9.99 7.38 24.46
N THR A 146 -10.19 8.69 24.49
CA THR A 146 -9.50 9.65 23.61
C THR A 146 -8.00 9.67 23.88
N ILE A 147 -7.58 9.74 25.15
CA ILE A 147 -6.17 9.68 25.54
C ILE A 147 -5.55 8.36 25.09
N TRP A 148 -6.24 7.23 25.28
CA TRP A 148 -5.77 5.92 24.84
C TRP A 148 -5.57 5.86 23.32
N LEU A 149 -6.50 6.40 22.53
CA LEU A 149 -6.37 6.50 21.08
C LEU A 149 -5.18 7.40 20.67
N LEU A 150 -5.01 8.55 21.33
CA LEU A 150 -3.89 9.46 21.08
C LEU A 150 -2.54 8.83 21.41
N LEU A 151 -2.45 8.06 22.50
CA LEU A 151 -1.25 7.28 22.83
C LEU A 151 -0.96 6.20 21.78
N GLY A 152 -2.01 5.59 21.21
CA GLY A 152 -1.89 4.68 20.07
C GLY A 152 -1.28 5.35 18.84
N VAL A 153 -1.79 6.52 18.45
CA VAL A 153 -1.25 7.31 17.33
C VAL A 153 0.20 7.74 17.62
N LEU A 154 0.49 8.20 18.83
CA LEU A 154 1.85 8.58 19.23
C LEU A 154 2.83 7.40 19.13
N ARG A 155 2.40 6.20 19.52
CA ARG A 155 3.21 4.98 19.41
C ARG A 155 3.50 4.63 17.95
N MET A 156 2.51 4.74 17.05
CA MET A 156 2.71 4.52 15.61
C MET A 156 3.67 5.57 15.03
N TRP A 157 3.48 6.84 15.34
CA TRP A 157 4.35 7.91 14.89
C TRP A 157 5.80 7.73 15.35
N ARG A 158 6.02 7.31 16.61
CA ARG A 158 7.36 6.97 17.10
C ARG A 158 7.96 5.76 16.37
N ALA A 159 7.14 4.79 16.00
CA ALA A 159 7.61 3.65 15.20
C ALA A 159 8.07 4.09 13.80
N ASP A 160 7.33 5.01 13.15
CA ASP A 160 7.71 5.56 11.83
C ASP A 160 8.98 6.42 11.89
N LEU A 161 9.18 7.17 12.98
CA LEU A 161 10.44 7.88 13.22
C LEU A 161 11.62 6.91 13.36
N ALA A 162 11.45 5.85 14.16
CA ALA A 162 12.45 4.81 14.33
C ALA A 162 12.74 4.10 12.99
N TYR A 163 11.71 3.76 12.21
CA TYR A 163 11.84 3.17 10.87
C TYR A 163 12.63 4.07 9.92
N THR A 164 12.40 5.38 9.98
CA THR A 164 13.13 6.34 9.13
C THR A 164 14.60 6.44 9.55
N ALA A 165 14.88 6.47 10.85
CA ALA A 165 16.24 6.44 11.40
C ALA A 165 16.96 5.09 11.14
N GLY A 166 16.18 4.01 11.03
CA GLY A 166 16.61 2.64 10.76
C GLY A 166 17.49 2.48 9.52
N ARG A 167 17.34 3.36 8.52
CA ARG A 167 18.16 3.39 7.31
C ARG A 167 19.65 3.61 7.59
N SER A 168 19.98 4.23 8.72
CA SER A 168 21.36 4.46 9.18
C SER A 168 21.72 3.71 10.45
N ASP A 169 20.74 3.21 11.20
CA ASP A 169 20.95 2.53 12.49
C ASP A 169 20.03 1.31 12.62
N LEU A 170 20.62 0.10 12.55
CA LEU A 170 19.90 -1.16 12.65
C LEU A 170 19.10 -1.30 13.97
N THR A 171 19.54 -0.65 15.05
CA THR A 171 18.86 -0.72 16.34
C THR A 171 17.52 0.01 16.30
N GLU A 172 17.40 1.08 15.52
CA GLU A 172 16.14 1.81 15.34
C GLU A 172 15.15 1.04 14.46
N ASP A 173 15.61 0.23 13.50
CA ASP A 173 14.72 -0.67 12.76
C ASP A 173 14.09 -1.74 13.67
N LEU A 174 14.90 -2.31 14.59
CA LEU A 174 14.39 -3.24 15.61
C LEU A 174 13.41 -2.54 16.57
N ASN A 175 13.69 -1.29 16.93
CA ASN A 175 12.81 -0.46 17.76
C ASN A 175 11.47 -0.18 17.05
N ALA A 176 11.49 0.14 15.75
CA ALA A 176 10.28 0.35 14.94
C ALA A 176 9.36 -0.88 15.00
N ILE A 177 9.92 -2.08 14.81
CA ILE A 177 9.20 -3.34 14.91
C ILE A 177 8.63 -3.57 16.32
N LYS A 178 9.40 -3.25 17.37
CA LYS A 178 8.93 -3.37 18.76
C LYS A 178 7.75 -2.43 19.03
N LEU A 179 7.81 -1.21 18.51
CA LEU A 179 6.76 -0.21 18.66
C LEU A 179 5.52 -0.58 17.85
N ASN A 180 5.64 -1.06 16.61
CA ASN A 180 4.51 -1.49 15.80
C ASN A 180 4.83 -2.80 15.03
N PRO A 181 4.61 -3.97 15.64
CA PRO A 181 4.94 -5.27 15.04
C PRO A 181 3.96 -5.72 13.95
N ARG A 182 2.94 -4.90 13.64
CA ARG A 182 1.94 -5.19 12.60
C ARG A 182 2.27 -4.51 11.28
N GLU A 183 3.31 -3.69 11.23
CA GLU A 183 3.70 -3.01 10.00
C GLU A 183 4.68 -3.88 9.18
N PRO A 184 4.27 -4.43 8.02
CA PRO A 184 5.14 -5.27 7.20
C PRO A 184 6.32 -4.52 6.59
N LEU A 185 6.21 -3.20 6.36
CA LEU A 185 7.30 -2.43 5.75
C LEU A 185 8.56 -2.41 6.62
N TYR A 186 8.43 -2.45 7.94
CA TYR A 186 9.56 -2.44 8.86
C TYR A 186 10.37 -3.74 8.74
N TYR A 187 9.69 -4.89 8.67
CA TYR A 187 10.34 -6.18 8.43
C TYR A 187 10.99 -6.23 7.04
N ALA A 188 10.35 -5.65 6.02
CA ALA A 188 10.93 -5.63 4.67
C ALA A 188 12.20 -4.78 4.59
N GLN A 189 12.22 -3.61 5.24
CA GLN A 189 13.41 -2.78 5.33
C GLN A 189 14.53 -3.50 6.10
N LEU A 190 14.21 -4.03 7.27
CA LEU A 190 15.17 -4.74 8.10
C LEU A 190 15.81 -5.90 7.35
N GLY A 191 15.00 -6.73 6.67
CA GLY A 191 15.54 -7.85 5.88
C GLY A 191 16.43 -7.39 4.73
N ASN A 192 16.05 -6.31 4.03
CA ASN A 192 16.88 -5.72 2.98
C ASN A 192 18.20 -5.17 3.52
N ILE A 193 18.19 -4.43 4.63
CA ILE A 193 19.41 -3.89 5.25
C ILE A 193 20.31 -5.01 5.75
N GLN A 194 19.76 -6.06 6.37
CA GLN A 194 20.54 -7.22 6.80
C GLN A 194 21.22 -7.94 5.64
N SER A 195 20.53 -8.08 4.49
CA SER A 195 21.17 -8.64 3.28
C SER A 195 22.32 -7.76 2.76
N LEU A 196 22.17 -6.43 2.81
CA LEU A 196 23.22 -5.49 2.42
C LEU A 196 24.41 -5.57 3.37
N ILE A 197 24.18 -5.66 4.69
CA ILE A 197 25.26 -5.83 5.68
C ILE A 197 26.01 -7.14 5.42
N ALA A 198 25.29 -8.25 5.21
CA ALA A 198 25.90 -9.54 4.92
C ALA A 198 26.85 -9.47 3.70
N VAL A 199 26.37 -8.86 2.61
CA VAL A 199 27.06 -8.86 1.32
C VAL A 199 28.15 -7.78 1.22
N GLN A 200 27.88 -6.57 1.73
CA GLN A 200 28.75 -5.41 1.52
C GLN A 200 29.74 -5.17 2.67
N ILE A 201 29.48 -5.72 3.85
CA ILE A 201 30.32 -5.49 5.05
C ILE A 201 30.95 -6.80 5.50
N ILE A 202 30.13 -7.82 5.81
CA ILE A 202 30.62 -9.05 6.46
C ILE A 202 31.40 -9.93 5.49
N ALA A 203 30.86 -10.21 4.29
CA ALA A 203 31.55 -11.07 3.33
C ALA A 203 32.94 -10.53 2.91
N PRO A 204 33.10 -9.23 2.58
CA PRO A 204 34.44 -8.69 2.27
C PRO A 204 35.42 -8.76 3.45
N GLN A 205 34.94 -8.66 4.70
CA GLN A 205 35.78 -8.83 5.88
C GLN A 205 36.24 -10.28 6.04
N ILE A 206 35.37 -11.25 5.73
CA ILE A 206 35.71 -12.68 5.73
C ILE A 206 36.77 -12.98 4.68
N ASP A 207 36.66 -12.39 3.48
CA ASP A 207 37.63 -12.58 2.39
C ASP A 207 39.04 -12.09 2.74
N GLN A 208 39.15 -11.14 3.69
CA GLN A 208 40.44 -10.64 4.20
C GLN A 208 41.06 -11.57 5.25
N LEU A 209 40.31 -12.55 5.79
CA LEU A 209 40.82 -13.48 6.79
C LEU A 209 41.71 -14.53 6.12
N THR A 210 42.95 -14.65 6.60
CA THR A 210 43.93 -15.59 6.03
C THR A 210 44.02 -16.88 6.84
N ALA A 211 44.78 -17.86 6.35
CA ALA A 211 45.05 -19.09 7.09
C ALA A 211 45.76 -18.87 8.44
N SER A 212 46.42 -17.72 8.64
CA SER A 212 47.04 -17.35 9.92
C SER A 212 46.05 -16.74 10.93
N THR A 213 44.84 -16.35 10.51
CA THR A 213 43.80 -15.91 11.43
C THR A 213 43.33 -17.10 12.29
N PRO A 214 43.18 -16.94 13.62
CA PRO A 214 42.68 -17.99 14.50
C PRO A 214 41.41 -18.65 13.96
N ALA A 215 41.36 -19.99 14.01
CA ALA A 215 40.23 -20.76 13.47
C ALA A 215 38.90 -20.33 14.10
N GLU A 216 38.89 -20.08 15.42
CA GLU A 216 37.74 -19.57 16.16
C GLU A 216 37.23 -18.23 15.61
N GLN A 217 38.13 -17.29 15.28
CA GLN A 217 37.75 -16.00 14.73
C GLN A 217 37.13 -16.15 13.32
N ARG A 218 37.69 -17.03 12.49
CA ARG A 218 37.12 -17.34 11.16
C ARG A 218 35.76 -18.00 11.27
N GLU A 219 35.58 -18.91 12.22
CA GLU A 219 34.31 -19.58 12.48
C GLU A 219 33.24 -18.59 12.95
N ASN A 220 33.58 -17.72 13.91
CA ASN A 220 32.69 -16.69 14.42
C ASN A 220 32.25 -15.72 13.32
N ALA A 221 33.16 -15.27 12.44
CA ALA A 221 32.80 -14.40 11.32
C ALA A 221 31.82 -15.09 10.35
N ASN A 222 32.05 -16.37 10.02
CA ASN A 222 31.13 -17.15 9.20
C ASN A 222 29.77 -17.40 9.88
N ALA A 223 29.74 -17.53 11.21
CA ALA A 223 28.50 -17.66 11.97
C ALA A 223 27.68 -16.35 11.90
N TYR A 224 28.33 -15.19 12.05
CA TYR A 224 27.68 -13.89 11.88
C TYR A 224 27.12 -13.71 10.46
N LEU A 225 27.89 -14.07 9.42
CA LEU A 225 27.39 -14.01 8.05
C LEU A 225 26.10 -14.83 7.87
N ARG A 226 26.10 -16.08 8.32
CA ARG A 226 24.93 -16.96 8.25
C ARG A 226 23.75 -16.40 9.03
N GLN A 227 23.98 -15.81 10.20
CA GLN A 227 22.93 -15.19 10.99
C GLN A 227 22.26 -14.05 10.22
N PHE A 228 23.04 -13.12 9.65
CA PHE A 228 22.47 -12.00 8.89
C PHE A 228 21.70 -12.45 7.64
N ILE A 229 22.18 -13.50 6.95
CA ILE A 229 21.45 -14.09 5.83
C ILE A 229 20.11 -14.69 6.29
N ASN A 230 20.12 -15.49 7.35
CA ASN A 230 18.91 -16.12 7.89
C ASN A 230 17.90 -15.08 8.41
N ASP A 231 18.38 -14.06 9.11
CA ASP A 231 17.54 -12.98 9.62
C ASP A 231 16.94 -12.17 8.45
N ALA A 232 17.72 -11.92 7.40
CA ALA A 232 17.24 -11.24 6.19
C ALA A 232 16.10 -12.02 5.53
N GLU A 233 16.28 -13.33 5.31
CA GLU A 233 15.27 -14.23 4.76
C GLU A 233 14.01 -14.29 5.63
N ALA A 234 14.17 -14.43 6.95
CA ALA A 234 13.07 -14.55 7.89
C ALA A 234 12.24 -13.25 7.91
N ASN A 235 12.90 -12.10 7.99
CA ASN A 235 12.22 -10.80 8.03
C ASN A 235 11.50 -10.50 6.72
N ILE A 236 12.15 -10.72 5.57
CA ILE A 236 11.50 -10.44 4.28
C ILE A 236 10.36 -11.42 3.97
N SER A 237 10.50 -12.68 4.35
CA SER A 237 9.44 -13.69 4.23
C SER A 237 8.26 -13.38 5.15
N LYS A 238 8.53 -12.91 6.37
CA LYS A 238 7.50 -12.43 7.30
C LYS A 238 6.77 -11.20 6.74
N ALA A 239 7.48 -10.23 6.19
CA ALA A 239 6.85 -9.05 5.58
C ALA A 239 5.87 -9.47 4.47
N VAL A 240 6.30 -10.33 3.55
CA VAL A 240 5.48 -10.80 2.43
C VAL A 240 4.32 -11.70 2.90
N SER A 241 4.47 -12.47 3.98
CA SER A 241 3.38 -13.29 4.50
C SER A 241 2.25 -12.45 5.13
N MET A 242 2.59 -11.29 5.69
CA MET A 242 1.62 -10.33 6.23
C MET A 242 0.78 -9.66 5.12
N ASN A 243 1.35 -9.43 3.94
CA ASN A 243 0.59 -8.99 2.76
C ASN A 243 1.21 -9.48 1.44
N ARG A 244 0.77 -10.67 1.00
CA ARG A 244 1.27 -11.35 -0.21
C ARG A 244 0.92 -10.68 -1.54
N TYR A 245 0.05 -9.66 -1.52
CA TYR A 245 -0.40 -8.93 -2.70
C TYR A 245 0.24 -7.54 -2.81
N ASN A 246 1.01 -7.11 -1.82
CA ASN A 246 1.70 -5.84 -1.86
C ASN A 246 2.93 -5.93 -2.77
N LEU A 247 2.84 -5.28 -3.93
CA LEU A 247 3.91 -5.24 -4.91
C LEU A 247 5.21 -4.63 -4.37
N ASN A 248 5.13 -3.66 -3.45
CA ASN A 248 6.33 -3.05 -2.87
C ASN A 248 7.08 -4.05 -1.98
N LEU A 249 6.36 -4.88 -1.21
CA LEU A 249 6.99 -5.93 -0.41
C LEU A 249 7.63 -7.00 -1.30
N LEU A 250 6.97 -7.40 -2.39
CA LEU A 250 7.54 -8.34 -3.36
C LEU A 250 8.75 -7.75 -4.09
N LYS A 251 8.72 -6.46 -4.45
CA LYS A 251 9.87 -5.76 -5.05
C LYS A 251 11.05 -5.69 -4.07
N THR A 252 10.79 -5.39 -2.80
CA THR A 252 11.84 -5.45 -1.76
C THR A 252 12.36 -6.88 -1.61
N LYS A 253 11.48 -7.89 -1.63
CA LYS A 253 11.87 -9.29 -1.57
C LYS A 253 12.80 -9.69 -2.73
N ALA A 254 12.42 -9.39 -3.96
CA ALA A 254 13.25 -9.66 -5.12
C ALA A 254 14.62 -8.95 -5.02
N ARG A 255 14.67 -7.71 -4.51
CA ARG A 255 15.93 -6.99 -4.27
C ARG A 255 16.79 -7.66 -3.21
N THR A 256 16.20 -8.08 -2.10
CA THR A 256 16.89 -8.82 -1.01
C THR A 256 17.47 -10.12 -1.55
N GLU A 257 16.67 -10.91 -2.29
CA GLU A 257 17.11 -12.17 -2.91
C GLU A 257 18.25 -11.94 -3.91
N LEU A 258 18.15 -10.93 -4.80
CA LEU A 258 19.23 -10.58 -5.72
C LEU A 258 20.51 -10.15 -5.00
N THR A 259 20.38 -9.44 -3.88
CA THR A 259 21.51 -9.02 -3.05
C THR A 259 22.21 -10.25 -2.46
N LEU A 260 21.44 -11.17 -1.87
CA LEU A 260 21.96 -12.44 -1.34
C LEU A 260 22.49 -13.37 -2.43
N GLY A 261 22.01 -13.24 -3.66
CA GLY A 261 22.46 -13.96 -4.85
C GLY A 261 23.94 -13.78 -5.19
N ILE A 262 24.57 -12.73 -4.64
CA ILE A 262 26.03 -12.51 -4.71
C ILE A 262 26.79 -13.55 -3.87
N LEU A 263 26.21 -14.00 -2.76
CA LEU A 263 26.83 -14.97 -1.85
C LEU A 263 26.48 -16.42 -2.21
N ASP A 264 25.23 -16.66 -2.63
CA ASP A 264 24.73 -17.98 -2.99
C ASP A 264 23.83 -17.88 -4.24
N PRO A 265 24.22 -18.50 -5.37
CA PRO A 265 23.44 -18.48 -6.60
C PRO A 265 21.99 -18.95 -6.48
N LYS A 266 21.63 -19.73 -5.43
CA LYS A 266 20.25 -20.17 -5.21
C LYS A 266 19.28 -18.98 -5.15
N TYR A 267 19.68 -17.84 -4.58
CA TYR A 267 18.80 -16.70 -4.41
C TYR A 267 18.48 -15.99 -5.73
N ASN A 268 19.31 -16.15 -6.77
CA ASN A 268 18.99 -15.62 -8.09
C ASN A 268 17.80 -16.38 -8.71
N LEU A 269 17.65 -17.68 -8.41
CA LEU A 269 16.49 -18.47 -8.82
C LEU A 269 15.24 -18.07 -8.01
N GLU A 270 15.37 -17.81 -6.71
CA GLU A 270 14.28 -17.32 -5.87
C GLU A 270 13.81 -15.93 -6.31
N ALA A 271 14.75 -15.01 -6.60
CA ALA A 271 14.46 -13.71 -7.16
C ALA A 271 13.67 -13.81 -8.48
N ALA A 272 14.03 -14.76 -9.36
CA ALA A 272 13.28 -14.97 -10.61
C ALA A 272 11.85 -15.42 -10.34
N GLN A 273 11.63 -16.31 -9.37
CA GLN A 273 10.27 -16.71 -8.96
C GLN A 273 9.49 -15.53 -8.37
N THR A 274 10.12 -14.71 -7.53
CA THR A 274 9.48 -13.51 -6.96
C THR A 274 9.13 -12.49 -8.06
N LEU A 275 10.01 -12.25 -9.03
CA LEU A 275 9.75 -11.37 -10.16
C LEU A 275 8.62 -11.90 -11.06
N LEU A 276 8.56 -13.20 -11.32
CA LEU A 276 7.44 -13.82 -12.05
C LEU A 276 6.12 -13.57 -11.32
N LYS A 277 6.07 -13.77 -9.99
CA LYS A 277 4.88 -13.46 -9.20
C LYS A 277 4.48 -11.98 -9.28
N ILE A 278 5.43 -11.06 -9.38
CA ILE A 278 5.15 -9.64 -9.62
C ILE A 278 4.48 -9.45 -10.98
N THR A 279 4.93 -10.16 -12.03
CA THR A 279 4.28 -10.11 -13.36
C THR A 279 2.86 -10.70 -13.35
N GLU A 280 2.59 -11.71 -12.51
CA GLU A 280 1.24 -12.26 -12.35
C GLU A 280 0.28 -11.25 -11.71
N LEU A 281 0.77 -10.49 -10.72
CA LEU A 281 -0.03 -9.46 -10.04
C LEU A 281 -0.12 -8.15 -10.83
N SER A 282 0.86 -7.84 -11.68
CA SER A 282 0.89 -6.63 -12.50
C SER A 282 1.22 -7.00 -13.96
N PRO A 283 0.26 -7.65 -14.67
CA PRO A 283 0.53 -8.30 -15.97
C PRO A 283 0.68 -7.34 -17.15
N THR A 284 0.42 -6.05 -16.94
CA THR A 284 0.49 -5.02 -17.98
C THR A 284 1.58 -3.99 -17.73
N ASP A 285 2.37 -4.14 -16.67
CA ASP A 285 3.46 -3.23 -16.37
C ASP A 285 4.74 -3.70 -17.04
N ALA A 286 5.16 -2.97 -18.08
CA ALA A 286 6.30 -3.30 -18.91
C ALA A 286 7.61 -3.40 -18.11
N THR A 287 7.75 -2.60 -17.04
CA THR A 287 8.94 -2.58 -16.19
C THR A 287 9.17 -3.91 -15.49
N ASN A 288 8.09 -4.62 -15.12
CA ASN A 288 8.22 -5.92 -14.45
C ASN A 288 8.77 -6.98 -15.40
N PHE A 289 8.33 -7.00 -16.66
CA PHE A 289 8.86 -7.91 -17.68
C PHE A 289 10.31 -7.56 -18.06
N PHE A 290 10.65 -6.27 -18.11
CA PHE A 290 12.04 -5.84 -18.30
C PHE A 290 12.94 -6.37 -17.19
N ASN A 291 12.53 -6.26 -15.93
CA ASN A 291 13.30 -6.78 -14.79
C ASN A 291 13.47 -8.31 -14.84
N VAL A 292 12.42 -9.04 -15.24
CA VAL A 292 12.52 -10.50 -15.48
C VAL A 292 13.55 -10.80 -16.57
N GLY A 293 13.54 -10.05 -17.68
CA GLY A 293 14.51 -10.22 -18.77
C GLY A 293 15.95 -9.97 -18.34
N ILE A 294 16.19 -8.94 -17.52
CA ILE A 294 17.52 -8.65 -16.95
C ILE A 294 18.02 -9.85 -16.14
N LEU A 295 17.18 -10.39 -15.25
CA LEU A 295 17.56 -11.49 -14.38
C LEU A 295 17.77 -12.79 -15.17
N TYR A 296 16.90 -13.12 -16.13
CA TYR A 296 17.11 -14.29 -16.97
C TYR A 296 18.38 -14.20 -17.82
N SER A 297 18.73 -13.00 -18.31
CA SER A 297 20.00 -12.78 -18.98
C SER A 297 21.21 -13.04 -18.06
N GLN A 298 21.12 -12.68 -16.77
CA GLN A 298 22.16 -12.97 -15.79
C GLN A 298 22.26 -14.46 -15.43
N LEU A 299 21.14 -15.19 -15.55
CA LEU A 299 21.06 -16.64 -15.32
C LEU A 299 21.38 -17.47 -16.57
N ASP A 300 21.88 -16.85 -17.64
CA ASP A 300 22.17 -17.49 -18.94
C ASP A 300 20.94 -18.17 -19.59
N LYS A 301 19.75 -17.72 -19.21
CA LYS A 301 18.46 -18.15 -19.77
C LYS A 301 18.06 -17.22 -20.91
N ILE A 302 18.83 -17.31 -22.01
CA ILE A 302 18.79 -16.33 -23.09
C ILE A 302 17.43 -16.30 -23.80
N ASP A 303 16.80 -17.45 -24.04
CA ASP A 303 15.50 -17.53 -24.70
C ASP A 303 14.39 -16.92 -23.83
N GLU A 304 14.38 -17.20 -22.53
CA GLU A 304 13.43 -16.61 -21.60
C GLU A 304 13.65 -15.10 -21.42
N ALA A 305 14.91 -14.65 -21.41
CA ALA A 305 15.24 -13.23 -21.38
C ALA A 305 14.71 -12.51 -22.64
N ARG A 306 14.91 -13.12 -23.82
CA ARG A 306 14.41 -12.61 -25.11
C ARG A 306 12.90 -12.46 -25.09
N MET A 307 12.17 -13.48 -24.63
CA MET A 307 10.71 -13.44 -24.50
C MET A 307 10.24 -12.34 -23.53
N ALA A 308 10.92 -12.19 -22.38
CA ALA A 308 10.56 -11.18 -21.39
C ALA A 308 10.80 -9.74 -21.91
N PHE A 309 11.94 -9.49 -22.56
CA PHE A 309 12.19 -8.18 -23.18
C PHE A 309 11.22 -7.89 -24.32
N GLN A 310 10.91 -8.87 -25.17
CA GLN A 310 9.90 -8.70 -26.22
C GLN A 310 8.54 -8.34 -25.61
N LYS A 311 8.12 -9.02 -24.54
CA LYS A 311 6.87 -8.71 -23.84
C LYS A 311 6.86 -7.29 -23.27
N ALA A 312 7.98 -6.81 -22.72
CA ALA A 312 8.12 -5.44 -22.24
C ALA A 312 7.97 -4.42 -23.39
N ILE A 313 8.54 -4.70 -24.56
CA ILE A 313 8.42 -3.86 -25.77
C ILE A 313 6.98 -3.88 -26.31
N ASP A 314 6.32 -5.03 -26.32
CA ASP A 314 4.92 -5.15 -26.76
C ASP A 314 3.97 -4.33 -25.88
N LEU A 315 4.26 -4.28 -24.56
CA LEU A 315 3.49 -3.50 -23.58
C LEU A 315 3.83 -2.00 -23.62
N LYS A 316 5.07 -1.66 -23.97
CA LYS A 316 5.60 -0.29 -24.05
C LYS A 316 6.51 -0.16 -25.28
N PRO A 317 5.97 0.17 -26.46
CA PRO A 317 6.74 0.19 -27.71
C PRO A 317 7.90 1.18 -27.75
N ASP A 318 7.88 2.21 -26.91
CA ASP A 318 8.94 3.21 -26.75
C ASP A 318 9.95 2.85 -25.63
N TYR A 319 9.91 1.63 -25.07
CA TYR A 319 10.81 1.19 -24.01
C TYR A 319 12.23 0.92 -24.52
N GLN A 320 13.00 2.00 -24.72
CA GLN A 320 14.33 1.93 -25.33
C GLN A 320 15.29 1.00 -24.58
N ALA A 321 15.29 1.04 -23.25
CA ALA A 321 16.12 0.16 -22.43
C ALA A 321 15.87 -1.33 -22.70
N ALA A 322 14.61 -1.74 -22.95
CA ALA A 322 14.28 -3.12 -23.29
C ALA A 322 14.77 -3.49 -24.71
N LYS A 323 14.66 -2.58 -25.67
CA LYS A 323 15.19 -2.78 -27.04
C LYS A 323 16.70 -2.95 -27.05
N ASP A 324 17.41 -2.11 -26.29
CA ASP A 324 18.87 -2.14 -26.21
C ASP A 324 19.35 -3.47 -25.61
N ARG A 325 18.68 -3.93 -24.53
CA ARG A 325 18.99 -5.24 -23.91
C ARG A 325 18.68 -6.40 -24.83
N LEU A 326 17.54 -6.37 -25.52
CA LEU A 326 17.18 -7.41 -26.50
C LEU A 326 18.22 -7.50 -27.63
N GLY A 327 18.72 -6.36 -28.14
CA GLY A 327 19.76 -6.32 -29.17
C GLY A 327 21.14 -6.79 -28.69
N GLN A 328 21.41 -6.76 -27.38
CA GLN A 328 22.65 -7.28 -26.78
C GLN A 328 22.65 -8.80 -26.60
N LEU A 329 21.47 -9.44 -26.58
CA LEU A 329 21.35 -10.90 -26.49
C LEU A 329 21.80 -11.53 -27.81
N LYS A 330 22.97 -12.16 -27.79
CA LYS A 330 23.54 -12.89 -28.93
C LYS A 330 22.90 -14.26 -29.09
#